data_AF-K2FDH9-F1
#
_entry.id   AF-K2FDH9-F1
#
_cell.length_a   1.000
_cell.length_b   1.000
_cell.length_c   1.000
_cell.angle_alpha   90.00
_cell.angle_beta   90.00
_cell.angle_gamma   90.00
#
_symmetry.space_group_name_H-M   'P 1'
#
loop_
_entity.id
_entity.type
_entity.pdbx_description
1 polymer ?
#
loop_
_entity_poly.entity_id
_entity_poly.type
_entity_poly.pdbx_seq_one_letter_code
_entity_poly.pdbx_strand_id
1 'polypeptide(L)'
;MFGNLLVLQQEGSDKHGFRRFRCRCMTPLKAIENDRDENTFSDREGICGAELLINAIALKQDLKNGRERKVPKSCMRCSRILWGKDLRKRNPMEDLSGQTFGRLTAIRPLFRGHKKTYKRPMYECACSCGSGAITYVRREALIGNSVQPIRSCGCLQVEAARENKANLIHGLSNHPLYGVRSNIIKRCYDNKCKAFPRYGGRGIRLCDAWLEDITTFYQWAIDHGWTENSSIDRIDNNGPYSPENCQILSRKENALKRFRDHGTAFEVDGKQVNVHELSKKTKVSGDLCKKLLSNGYSEADVYSYGKLPLHQKNALSRSIHQGQKITIAEAREKNRIAKIKPPQSSEMGSYRAMMARCYNPKDHSYRNYGARGIKVCSQWKNNPLQFFIDMGPKPEPKVRYALDRVDPDKDYSPDNCRWITREENSSRVTRY
;
A
#
# COMPACT_ATOMS: atom_id res chain seq x y z
N MET A 1 75.64 5.85 -23.11
CA MET A 1 75.54 5.05 -21.87
C MET A 1 74.47 5.66 -20.98
N PHE A 2 73.38 4.93 -20.73
CA PHE A 2 72.62 5.01 -19.48
C PHE A 2 72.46 3.56 -19.02
N GLY A 3 72.91 3.28 -17.81
CA GLY A 3 73.25 1.94 -17.31
C GLY A 3 72.07 0.95 -17.26
N ASN A 4 72.44 -0.32 -17.33
CA ASN A 4 71.63 -1.56 -17.47
C ASN A 4 71.29 -1.91 -18.94
N LEU A 5 72.33 -2.37 -19.66
CA LEU A 5 72.26 -2.86 -21.03
C LEU A 5 71.25 -4.01 -21.19
N LEU A 6 70.30 -3.80 -22.10
CA LEU A 6 69.27 -4.74 -22.51
C LEU A 6 69.71 -5.30 -23.87
N VAL A 7 70.19 -6.55 -23.91
CA VAL A 7 70.62 -7.19 -25.16
C VAL A 7 69.40 -7.81 -25.84
N LEU A 8 69.07 -7.34 -27.05
CA LEU A 8 68.00 -7.89 -27.87
C LEU A 8 68.60 -8.87 -28.89
N GLN A 9 68.30 -10.16 -28.75
CA GLN A 9 68.67 -11.17 -29.74
C GLN A 9 67.44 -11.49 -30.61
N GLN A 10 67.59 -11.42 -31.92
CA GLN A 10 66.53 -11.74 -32.89
C GLN A 10 66.39 -13.26 -32.97
N GLU A 11 65.25 -13.82 -32.56
CA GLU A 11 65.04 -15.28 -32.52
C GLU A 11 64.33 -15.81 -33.79
N GLY A 12 63.83 -14.93 -34.66
CA GLY A 12 63.19 -15.28 -35.92
C GLY A 12 62.14 -14.27 -36.34
N SER A 13 61.36 -14.57 -37.38
CA SER A 13 60.19 -13.78 -37.78
C SER A 13 59.00 -14.71 -37.99
N ASP A 14 57.79 -14.26 -37.62
CA ASP A 14 56.60 -15.07 -37.85
C ASP A 14 56.04 -14.94 -39.27
N LYS A 15 55.01 -15.74 -39.55
CA LYS A 15 54.38 -15.89 -40.87
C LYS A 15 53.77 -14.61 -41.47
N HIS A 16 53.77 -13.51 -40.72
CA HIS A 16 53.33 -12.19 -41.19
C HIS A 16 54.50 -11.20 -41.32
N GLY A 17 55.74 -11.68 -41.23
CA GLY A 17 56.96 -10.90 -41.45
C GLY A 17 57.43 -10.11 -40.22
N PHE A 18 56.79 -10.29 -39.05
CA PHE A 18 57.19 -9.57 -37.84
C PHE A 18 58.36 -10.26 -37.16
N ARG A 19 59.47 -9.53 -36.99
CA ARG A 19 60.68 -10.00 -36.30
C ARG A 19 60.40 -10.12 -34.80
N ARG A 20 60.68 -11.29 -34.24
CA ARG A 20 60.58 -11.59 -32.81
C ARG A 20 61.93 -11.42 -32.15
N PHE A 21 61.94 -10.66 -31.06
CA PHE A 21 63.12 -10.42 -30.23
C PHE A 21 62.83 -10.91 -28.81
N ARG A 22 63.80 -11.60 -28.20
CA ARG A 22 63.74 -11.96 -26.79
C ARG A 22 64.61 -10.99 -25.98
N CYS A 23 64.06 -10.48 -24.89
CA CYS A 23 64.73 -9.59 -23.95
C CYS A 23 65.08 -10.35 -22.66
N ARG A 24 66.34 -10.26 -22.19
CA ARG A 24 66.73 -10.67 -20.82
C ARG A 24 67.20 -9.44 -20.04
N CYS A 25 66.49 -9.09 -18.97
CA CYS A 25 66.95 -8.09 -17.99
C CYS A 25 67.76 -8.79 -16.90
N MET A 26 68.96 -8.29 -16.62
CA MET A 26 69.76 -8.65 -15.45
C MET A 26 69.49 -7.59 -14.36
N THR A 27 69.15 -8.04 -13.15
CA THR A 27 68.91 -7.32 -11.87
C THR A 27 67.52 -6.70 -11.57
N PRO A 28 66.95 -6.93 -10.35
CA PRO A 28 65.64 -6.41 -9.92
C PRO A 28 65.74 -5.01 -9.25
N LEU A 29 64.74 -4.14 -9.52
CA LEU A 29 64.64 -2.77 -9.00
C LEU A 29 64.21 -2.75 -7.51
N LYS A 30 65.05 -2.16 -6.64
CA LYS A 30 64.67 -1.68 -5.30
C LYS A 30 64.72 -0.15 -5.25
N ALA A 31 63.79 0.41 -4.48
CA ALA A 31 63.75 1.75 -3.89
C ALA A 31 63.45 2.96 -4.80
N ILE A 32 62.22 3.47 -4.69
CA ILE A 32 61.94 4.90 -4.60
C ILE A 32 61.01 5.07 -3.39
N GLU A 33 61.61 5.35 -2.24
CA GLU A 33 60.92 5.83 -1.03
C GLU A 33 60.82 7.37 -1.10
N ASN A 34 59.75 7.90 -0.50
CA ASN A 34 59.34 9.31 -0.39
C ASN A 34 58.38 9.82 -1.48
N ASP A 35 57.13 9.37 -1.39
CA ASP A 35 56.00 10.31 -1.25
C ASP A 35 54.84 9.60 -0.55
N ARG A 36 54.39 10.18 0.58
CA ARG A 36 53.27 9.69 1.38
C ARG A 36 51.96 10.01 0.65
N ASP A 37 51.48 9.05 -0.12
CA ASP A 37 50.05 8.86 -0.36
C ASP A 37 49.79 7.36 -0.32
N GLU A 38 49.38 6.89 0.85
CA GLU A 38 48.84 5.56 1.09
C GLU A 38 47.56 5.40 0.27
N ASN A 39 47.66 4.77 -0.90
CA ASN A 39 46.64 3.87 -1.43
C ASN A 39 47.24 2.98 -2.52
N THR A 40 47.47 1.72 -2.13
CA THR A 40 47.42 0.51 -2.97
C THR A 40 48.35 0.44 -4.18
N PHE A 41 49.63 0.15 -3.93
CA PHE A 41 50.36 -0.83 -4.75
C PHE A 41 50.00 -2.23 -4.24
N SER A 42 48.92 -2.80 -4.76
CA SER A 42 48.62 -4.22 -4.65
C SER A 42 48.35 -4.76 -6.04
N ASP A 43 49.21 -5.68 -6.46
CA ASP A 43 49.18 -6.58 -7.61
C ASP A 43 47.88 -6.63 -8.42
N ARG A 44 48.01 -6.39 -9.74
CA ARG A 44 47.52 -7.27 -10.82
C ARG A 44 47.79 -6.63 -12.18
N GLU A 45 48.30 -7.46 -13.09
CA GLU A 45 48.63 -7.18 -14.50
C GLU A 45 49.97 -6.47 -14.73
N GLY A 46 51.02 -7.29 -14.75
CA GLY A 46 52.36 -6.91 -15.18
C GLY A 46 52.36 -6.48 -16.64
N ILE A 47 52.50 -5.17 -16.87
CA ILE A 47 52.98 -4.63 -18.13
C ILE A 47 54.47 -4.34 -17.93
N CYS A 48 55.31 -5.08 -18.64
CA CYS A 48 56.76 -4.89 -18.59
C CYS A 48 57.10 -3.46 -19.04
N GLY A 49 58.03 -2.77 -18.36
CA GLY A 49 58.48 -1.42 -18.74
C GLY A 49 58.95 -1.32 -20.21
N ALA A 50 59.37 -2.44 -20.80
CA ALA A 50 59.71 -2.54 -22.22
C ALA A 50 58.49 -2.44 -23.16
N GLU A 51 57.33 -2.96 -22.76
CA GLU A 51 56.09 -2.94 -23.53
C GLU A 51 55.48 -1.52 -23.56
N LEU A 52 55.63 -0.77 -22.47
CA LEU A 52 55.31 0.67 -22.42
C LEU A 52 56.23 1.51 -23.33
N LEU A 53 57.52 1.16 -23.40
CA LEU A 53 58.49 1.88 -24.24
C LEU A 53 58.26 1.62 -25.74
N ILE A 54 57.96 0.37 -26.12
CA ILE A 54 57.63 -0.01 -27.50
C ILE A 54 56.36 0.71 -27.98
N ASN A 55 55.33 0.75 -27.13
CA ASN A 55 54.08 1.46 -27.44
C ASN A 55 54.28 2.98 -27.55
N ALA A 56 55.17 3.57 -26.74
CA ALA A 56 55.51 5.00 -26.81
C ALA A 56 56.29 5.39 -28.08
N ILE A 57 57.19 4.53 -28.56
CA ILE A 57 57.95 4.75 -29.81
C ILE A 57 57.02 4.64 -31.02
N ALA A 58 56.15 3.63 -31.06
CA ALA A 58 55.15 3.46 -32.11
C ALA A 58 54.16 4.64 -32.18
N LEU A 59 53.69 5.12 -31.02
CA LEU A 59 52.81 6.28 -30.93
C LEU A 59 53.49 7.57 -31.43
N LYS A 60 54.78 7.75 -31.15
CA LYS A 60 55.56 8.93 -31.60
C LYS A 60 55.79 8.93 -33.11
N GLN A 61 55.97 7.75 -33.74
CA GLN A 61 56.04 7.62 -35.19
C GLN A 61 54.68 7.83 -35.86
N ASP A 62 53.60 7.28 -35.31
CA ASP A 62 52.24 7.46 -35.84
C ASP A 62 51.78 8.93 -35.83
N LEU A 63 52.05 9.66 -34.73
CA LEU A 63 51.76 11.09 -34.62
C LEU A 63 52.60 11.96 -35.57
N LYS A 64 53.88 11.60 -35.78
CA LYS A 64 54.76 12.29 -36.76
C LYS A 64 54.28 12.09 -38.21
N ASN A 65 53.56 10.99 -38.45
CA ASN A 65 52.96 10.65 -39.74
C ASN A 65 51.48 11.09 -39.86
N GLY A 66 50.98 11.92 -38.93
CA GLY A 66 49.64 12.52 -39.01
C GLY A 66 48.47 11.57 -38.75
N ARG A 67 48.70 10.39 -38.15
CA ARG A 67 47.64 9.42 -37.84
C ARG A 67 47.13 9.62 -36.41
N GLU A 68 45.80 9.71 -36.24
CA GLU A 68 45.18 9.77 -34.92
C GLU A 68 45.06 8.38 -34.28
N ARG A 69 45.51 8.25 -33.02
CA ARG A 69 45.40 7.02 -32.23
C ARG A 69 44.94 7.33 -30.81
N LYS A 70 43.97 6.57 -30.30
CA LYS A 70 43.52 6.68 -28.90
C LYS A 70 44.61 6.15 -27.97
N VAL A 71 45.10 7.01 -27.07
CA VAL A 71 46.13 6.65 -26.08
C VAL A 71 45.50 5.79 -24.96
N PRO A 72 46.02 4.59 -24.68
CA PRO A 72 45.53 3.78 -23.56
C PRO A 72 45.73 4.51 -22.23
N LYS A 73 44.79 4.38 -21.30
CA LYS A 73 44.86 5.04 -19.98
C LYS A 73 46.13 4.71 -19.18
N SER A 74 46.72 3.54 -19.41
CA SER A 74 48.01 3.12 -18.83
C SER A 74 49.19 4.01 -19.26
N CYS A 75 49.22 4.50 -20.50
CA CYS A 75 50.28 5.39 -21.02
C CYS A 75 50.14 6.85 -20.53
N MET A 76 48.95 7.29 -20.12
CA MET A 76 48.76 8.65 -19.56
C MET A 76 49.40 8.84 -18.18
N ARG A 77 49.68 7.75 -17.46
CA ARG A 77 50.29 7.77 -16.12
C ARG A 77 51.80 8.05 -16.15
N CYS A 78 52.47 7.78 -17.28
CA CYS A 78 53.92 7.92 -17.47
C CYS A 78 54.34 9.18 -18.26
N SER A 79 53.40 10.08 -18.58
CA SER A 79 53.64 11.22 -19.49
C SER A 79 54.74 12.19 -19.01
N ARG A 80 54.93 12.28 -17.69
CA ARG A 80 55.93 13.15 -17.06
C ARG A 80 57.36 12.67 -17.32
N ILE A 81 57.57 11.36 -17.43
CA ILE A 81 58.88 10.75 -17.71
C ILE A 81 59.22 10.87 -19.20
N LEU A 82 58.24 10.71 -20.09
CA LEU A 82 58.47 10.69 -21.54
C LEU A 82 58.53 12.09 -22.19
N TRP A 83 57.81 13.07 -21.65
CA TRP A 83 57.63 14.38 -22.32
C TRP A 83 57.85 15.60 -21.41
N GLY A 84 58.28 15.40 -20.15
CA GLY A 84 58.52 16.50 -19.21
C GLY A 84 57.28 17.33 -18.84
N LYS A 85 56.07 16.91 -19.25
CA LYS A 85 54.80 17.60 -19.00
C LYS A 85 53.78 16.68 -18.32
N ASP A 86 53.10 17.21 -17.31
CA ASP A 86 51.98 16.53 -16.64
C ASP A 86 50.67 16.88 -17.35
N LEU A 87 50.20 15.97 -18.22
CA LEU A 87 48.97 16.14 -18.99
C LEU A 87 47.70 16.05 -18.11
N ARG A 88 47.82 15.84 -16.78
CA ARG A 88 46.69 15.82 -15.83
C ARG A 88 46.34 17.20 -15.26
N LYS A 89 47.18 18.23 -15.45
CA LYS A 89 46.85 19.59 -15.00
C LYS A 89 45.76 20.18 -15.90
N ARG A 90 44.55 20.38 -15.35
CA ARG A 90 43.49 21.16 -16.00
C ARG A 90 44.05 22.56 -16.33
N ASN A 91 43.78 23.06 -17.53
CA ASN A 91 44.08 24.45 -17.90
C ASN A 91 43.54 25.40 -16.81
N PRO A 92 44.25 26.48 -16.46
CA PRO A 92 43.74 27.48 -15.54
C PRO A 92 42.36 27.95 -16.01
N MET A 93 41.39 27.96 -15.10
CA MET A 93 40.01 28.31 -15.38
C MET A 93 39.95 29.78 -15.83
N GLU A 94 39.49 30.01 -17.06
CA GLU A 94 39.39 31.36 -17.63
C GLU A 94 38.47 32.25 -16.77
N ASP A 95 39.00 33.41 -16.39
CA ASP A 95 38.29 34.42 -15.62
C ASP A 95 37.27 35.16 -16.48
N LEU A 96 36.03 35.22 -16.00
CA LEU A 96 34.92 35.88 -16.69
C LEU A 96 34.71 37.33 -16.24
N SER A 97 35.55 37.87 -15.34
CA SER A 97 35.45 39.27 -14.90
C SER A 97 35.48 40.23 -16.11
N GLY A 98 34.60 41.22 -16.10
CA GLY A 98 34.39 42.18 -17.19
C GLY A 98 33.49 41.69 -18.33
N GLN A 99 33.19 40.40 -18.42
CA GLN A 99 32.34 39.87 -19.50
C GLN A 99 30.84 40.07 -19.23
N THR A 100 30.08 40.27 -20.29
CA THR A 100 28.63 40.49 -20.25
C THR A 100 27.84 39.26 -20.73
N PHE A 101 26.82 38.89 -19.97
CA PHE A 101 25.96 37.73 -20.19
C PHE A 101 24.49 38.17 -20.12
N GLY A 102 23.94 38.61 -21.26
CA GLY A 102 22.65 39.29 -21.28
C GLY A 102 22.75 40.65 -20.58
N ARG A 103 21.94 40.86 -19.53
CA ARG A 103 21.99 42.07 -18.68
C ARG A 103 23.01 41.97 -17.54
N LEU A 104 23.65 40.82 -17.35
CA LEU A 104 24.61 40.63 -16.26
C LEU A 104 26.03 40.92 -16.73
N THR A 105 26.73 41.82 -16.06
CA THR A 105 28.18 41.99 -16.20
C THR A 105 28.86 41.31 -15.02
N ALA A 106 29.71 40.33 -15.27
CA ALA A 106 30.49 39.67 -14.23
C ALA A 106 31.56 40.64 -13.70
N ILE A 107 31.53 40.98 -12.42
CA ILE A 107 32.45 41.94 -11.79
C ILE A 107 33.72 41.22 -11.34
N ARG A 108 33.57 40.16 -10.54
CA ARG A 108 34.68 39.41 -9.95
C ARG A 108 34.29 38.00 -9.52
N PRO A 109 35.23 37.05 -9.49
CA PRO A 109 35.01 35.73 -8.93
C PRO A 109 34.97 35.78 -7.39
N LEU A 110 34.12 34.94 -6.81
CA LEU A 110 33.97 34.68 -5.38
C LEU A 110 34.20 33.21 -5.08
N PHE A 111 35.00 32.94 -4.05
CA PHE A 111 35.34 31.59 -3.61
C PHE A 111 34.74 31.28 -2.22
N ARG A 112 33.45 30.95 -2.11
CA ARG A 112 32.85 30.54 -0.81
C ARG A 112 33.32 29.15 -0.33
N GLY A 113 33.74 29.01 0.93
CA GLY A 113 33.82 27.72 1.68
C GLY A 113 35.17 27.36 2.35
N HIS A 114 35.13 26.61 3.46
CA HIS A 114 36.24 26.39 4.40
C HIS A 114 37.17 25.19 4.12
N LYS A 115 37.11 24.53 2.95
CA LYS A 115 37.99 23.38 2.62
C LYS A 115 38.47 23.41 1.16
N LYS A 116 39.75 23.05 0.97
CA LYS A 116 40.57 23.26 -0.25
C LYS A 116 40.17 22.44 -1.49
N THR A 117 39.25 21.47 -1.40
CA THR A 117 39.22 20.40 -2.42
C THR A 117 38.13 20.46 -3.49
N TYR A 118 37.04 21.24 -3.38
CA TYR A 118 36.01 21.29 -4.43
C TYR A 118 35.21 22.60 -4.46
N LYS A 119 35.71 23.66 -5.10
CA LYS A 119 34.92 24.90 -5.32
C LYS A 119 34.72 25.18 -6.82
N ARG A 120 33.46 25.25 -7.25
CA ARG A 120 33.08 25.92 -8.51
C ARG A 120 33.01 27.42 -8.22
N PRO A 121 33.68 28.30 -9.00
CA PRO A 121 33.64 29.74 -8.75
C PRO A 121 32.25 30.31 -9.02
N MET A 122 31.78 31.15 -8.11
CA MET A 122 30.66 32.05 -8.34
C MET A 122 31.19 33.39 -8.79
N TYR A 123 30.38 34.15 -9.52
CA TYR A 123 30.68 35.51 -9.93
C TYR A 123 29.68 36.46 -9.30
N GLU A 124 30.19 37.51 -8.68
CA GLU A 124 29.38 38.70 -8.41
C GLU A 124 29.12 39.40 -9.74
N CYS A 125 27.85 39.64 -10.06
CA CYS A 125 27.43 40.20 -11.33
C CYS A 125 26.56 41.43 -11.08
N ALA A 126 26.85 42.54 -11.77
CA ALA A 126 25.94 43.69 -11.83
C ALA A 126 24.93 43.50 -12.95
N CYS A 127 23.66 43.73 -12.65
CA CYS A 127 22.59 43.73 -13.64
C CYS A 127 22.36 45.15 -14.17
N SER A 128 22.27 45.29 -15.50
CA SER A 128 21.97 46.56 -16.19
C SER A 128 20.49 46.96 -16.15
N CYS A 129 19.67 46.33 -15.30
CA CYS A 129 18.27 46.71 -15.14
C CYS A 129 18.14 48.02 -14.33
N GLY A 130 16.97 48.65 -14.38
CA GLY A 130 16.73 49.94 -13.70
C GLY A 130 16.92 49.94 -12.18
N SER A 131 17.05 48.78 -11.54
CA SER A 131 17.38 48.66 -10.11
C SER A 131 18.86 48.51 -9.80
N GLY A 132 19.74 48.37 -10.81
CA GLY A 132 21.19 48.23 -10.62
C GLY A 132 21.61 47.02 -9.76
N ALA A 133 20.79 45.97 -9.73
CA ALA A 133 20.92 44.89 -8.76
C ALA A 133 22.23 44.09 -8.91
N ILE A 134 22.89 43.79 -7.79
CA ILE A 134 23.99 42.84 -7.72
C ILE A 134 23.44 41.44 -7.45
N THR A 135 23.89 40.44 -8.22
CA THR A 135 23.52 39.03 -8.06
C THR A 135 24.74 38.11 -8.11
N TYR A 136 24.60 36.88 -7.60
CA TYR A 136 25.69 35.91 -7.53
C TYR A 136 25.38 34.69 -8.38
N VAL A 137 26.15 34.48 -9.44
CA VAL A 137 25.86 33.46 -10.46
C VAL A 137 27.03 32.49 -10.59
N ARG A 138 26.73 31.19 -10.73
CA ARG A 138 27.77 30.18 -10.99
C ARG A 138 28.34 30.34 -12.40
N ARG A 139 29.65 30.12 -12.57
CA ARG A 139 30.31 30.23 -13.89
C ARG A 139 29.59 29.43 -14.98
N GLU A 140 29.19 28.19 -14.68
CA GLU A 140 28.55 27.32 -15.68
C GLU A 140 27.20 27.86 -16.17
N ALA A 141 26.50 28.63 -15.33
CA ALA A 141 25.23 29.25 -15.66
C ALA A 141 25.38 30.54 -16.49
N LEU A 142 26.56 31.16 -16.49
CA LEU A 142 26.88 32.31 -17.33
C LEU A 142 27.27 31.86 -18.76
N ILE A 143 28.16 30.87 -18.86
CA ILE A 143 28.72 30.40 -20.14
C ILE A 143 27.80 29.46 -20.94
N GLY A 144 26.61 29.13 -20.42
CA GLY A 144 25.60 28.37 -21.17
C GLY A 144 25.76 26.84 -21.18
N ASN A 145 26.63 26.27 -20.33
CA ASN A 145 26.71 24.80 -20.15
C ASN A 145 25.59 24.24 -19.26
N SER A 146 24.65 25.08 -18.82
CA SER A 146 23.46 24.72 -18.05
C SER A 146 22.21 24.71 -18.93
N VAL A 147 21.24 23.85 -18.60
CA VAL A 147 19.92 23.75 -19.26
C VAL A 147 19.22 25.11 -19.40
N GLN A 148 19.44 26.04 -18.47
CA GLN A 148 18.91 27.42 -18.54
C GLN A 148 19.99 28.43 -18.13
N PRO A 149 20.58 29.18 -19.09
CA PRO A 149 21.59 30.20 -18.78
C PRO A 149 20.96 31.38 -18.04
N ILE A 150 21.67 31.91 -17.04
CA ILE A 150 21.21 33.06 -16.27
C ILE A 150 21.71 34.34 -16.95
N ARG A 151 20.76 35.17 -17.41
CA ARG A 151 21.04 36.36 -18.23
C ARG A 151 20.60 37.68 -17.59
N SER A 152 20.03 37.65 -16.38
CA SER A 152 19.64 38.83 -15.61
C SER A 152 19.54 38.50 -14.12
N CYS A 153 19.34 39.52 -13.27
CA CYS A 153 19.02 39.33 -11.85
C CYS A 153 17.61 38.76 -11.60
N GLY A 154 16.86 38.38 -12.65
CA GLY A 154 15.45 38.00 -12.60
C GLY A 154 14.51 39.02 -13.25
N CYS A 155 15.00 40.22 -13.57
CA CYS A 155 14.19 41.29 -14.16
C CYS A 155 13.60 40.91 -15.53
N LEU A 156 14.34 40.16 -16.37
CA LEU A 156 13.83 39.71 -17.68
C LEU A 156 12.59 38.81 -17.53
N GLN A 157 12.53 37.99 -16.47
CA GLN A 157 11.38 37.14 -16.20
C GLN A 157 10.17 37.96 -15.73
N VAL A 158 10.40 39.00 -14.92
CA VAL A 158 9.34 39.92 -14.45
C VAL A 158 8.78 40.75 -15.60
N GLU A 159 9.64 41.26 -16.48
CA GLU A 159 9.24 42.01 -17.68
C GLU A 159 8.43 41.12 -18.63
N ALA A 160 8.93 39.92 -18.96
CA ALA A 160 8.22 38.96 -19.79
C ALA A 160 6.85 38.53 -19.20
N ALA A 161 6.75 38.45 -17.86
CA ALA A 161 5.49 38.15 -17.18
C ALA A 161 4.48 39.32 -17.23
N ARG A 162 4.96 40.57 -17.20
CA ARG A 162 4.11 41.78 -17.34
C ARG A 162 3.61 41.98 -18.77
N GLU A 163 4.43 41.64 -19.77
CA GLU A 163 4.07 41.77 -21.19
C GLU A 163 3.12 40.65 -21.66
N ASN A 164 3.18 39.46 -21.03
CA ASN A 164 2.27 38.36 -21.32
C ASN A 164 0.86 38.56 -20.71
N LYS A 165 0.07 39.46 -21.33
CA LYS A 165 -1.38 39.59 -21.06
C LYS A 165 -2.17 38.30 -21.33
N ALA A 166 -1.61 37.34 -22.08
CA ALA A 166 -2.22 36.04 -22.36
C ALA A 166 -2.50 35.19 -21.11
N ASN A 167 -1.83 35.44 -19.98
CA ASN A 167 -2.11 34.75 -18.72
C ASN A 167 -3.26 35.37 -17.90
N LEU A 168 -3.93 36.42 -18.40
CA LEU A 168 -5.01 37.15 -17.73
C LEU A 168 -6.39 36.93 -18.37
N ILE A 169 -6.54 36.03 -19.36
CA ILE A 169 -7.75 35.90 -20.20
C ILE A 169 -9.05 35.82 -19.37
N HIS A 170 -9.04 35.12 -18.23
CA HIS A 170 -10.22 34.98 -17.38
C HIS A 170 -9.98 35.29 -15.89
N GLY A 171 -8.76 35.59 -15.44
CA GLY A 171 -8.43 35.89 -14.03
C GLY A 171 -8.61 34.74 -13.00
N LEU A 172 -9.31 33.66 -13.36
CA LEU A 172 -9.64 32.53 -12.48
C LEU A 172 -8.52 31.48 -12.26
N SER A 173 -7.29 31.68 -12.77
CA SER A 173 -6.23 30.66 -12.69
C SER A 173 -5.85 30.27 -11.25
N ASN A 174 -6.00 31.20 -10.30
CA ASN A 174 -5.80 30.96 -8.87
C ASN A 174 -7.09 30.59 -8.12
N HIS A 175 -8.26 30.61 -8.77
CA HIS A 175 -9.53 30.29 -8.13
C HIS A 175 -9.69 28.75 -8.02
N PRO A 176 -10.15 28.19 -6.88
CA PRO A 176 -10.27 26.74 -6.70
C PRO A 176 -11.07 26.00 -7.79
N LEU A 177 -12.13 26.62 -8.32
CA LEU A 177 -12.95 26.08 -9.42
C LEU A 177 -12.15 25.79 -10.70
N TYR A 178 -11.04 26.49 -10.94
CA TYR A 178 -10.12 26.17 -12.05
C TYR A 178 -9.53 24.77 -11.89
N GLY A 179 -9.06 24.45 -10.68
CA GLY A 179 -8.56 23.13 -10.34
C GLY A 179 -9.64 22.05 -10.39
N VAL A 180 -10.85 22.38 -9.90
CA VAL A 180 -12.01 21.47 -9.96
C VAL A 180 -12.32 21.12 -11.41
N ARG A 181 -12.55 22.12 -12.28
CA ARG A 181 -12.83 21.97 -13.71
C ARG A 181 -11.74 21.17 -14.42
N SER A 182 -10.48 21.52 -14.20
CA SER A 182 -9.32 20.82 -14.76
C SER A 182 -9.32 19.33 -14.39
N ASN A 183 -9.68 19.00 -13.14
CA ASN A 183 -9.81 17.61 -12.72
C ASN A 183 -11.02 16.90 -13.33
N ILE A 184 -12.10 17.62 -13.68
CA ILE A 184 -13.23 17.05 -14.43
C ILE A 184 -12.79 16.74 -15.87
N ILE A 185 -12.12 17.67 -16.53
CA ILE A 185 -11.60 17.48 -17.89
C ILE A 185 -10.63 16.29 -17.93
N LYS A 186 -9.65 16.21 -17.01
CA LYS A 186 -8.72 15.08 -16.94
C LYS A 186 -9.42 13.74 -16.86
N ARG A 187 -10.38 13.56 -15.93
CA ARG A 187 -11.08 12.27 -15.81
C ARG A 187 -12.01 11.95 -16.99
N CYS A 188 -12.47 12.95 -17.75
CA CYS A 188 -13.37 12.73 -18.89
C CYS A 188 -12.64 12.54 -20.24
N TYR A 189 -11.46 13.15 -20.43
CA TYR A 189 -10.79 13.20 -21.74
C TYR A 189 -9.36 12.64 -21.76
N ASP A 190 -8.67 12.57 -20.61
CA ASP A 190 -7.28 12.05 -20.56
C ASP A 190 -7.26 10.55 -20.25
N ASN A 191 -6.94 9.74 -21.25
CA ASN A 191 -6.87 8.29 -21.11
C ASN A 191 -5.76 7.79 -20.16
N LYS A 192 -4.77 8.63 -19.82
CA LYS A 192 -3.73 8.33 -18.82
C LYS A 192 -4.20 8.60 -17.41
N CYS A 193 -5.32 9.30 -17.23
CA CYS A 193 -5.89 9.55 -15.92
C CYS A 193 -6.42 8.24 -15.32
N LYS A 194 -6.00 7.91 -14.08
CA LYS A 194 -6.48 6.71 -13.34
C LYS A 194 -8.01 6.63 -13.23
N ALA A 195 -8.69 7.77 -13.22
CA ALA A 195 -10.14 7.82 -13.14
C ALA A 195 -10.83 7.62 -14.50
N PHE A 196 -10.12 7.78 -15.63
CA PHE A 196 -10.71 7.77 -16.97
C PHE A 196 -11.61 6.57 -17.27
N PRO A 197 -11.25 5.31 -16.95
CA PRO A 197 -12.12 4.16 -17.22
C PRO A 197 -13.52 4.27 -16.59
N ARG A 198 -13.65 4.97 -15.44
CA ARG A 198 -14.92 5.16 -14.72
C ARG A 198 -15.72 6.39 -15.19
N TYR A 199 -15.12 7.21 -16.05
CA TYR A 199 -15.66 8.48 -16.52
C TYR A 199 -15.57 8.56 -18.04
N GLY A 200 -14.47 9.07 -18.59
CA GLY A 200 -14.28 9.20 -20.03
C GLY A 200 -14.46 7.90 -20.81
N GLY A 201 -13.96 6.79 -20.27
CA GLY A 201 -14.12 5.44 -20.84
C GLY A 201 -15.57 4.93 -20.86
N ARG A 202 -16.47 5.54 -20.08
CA ARG A 202 -17.92 5.27 -20.10
C ARG A 202 -18.71 6.24 -21.00
N GLY A 203 -18.03 7.11 -21.74
CA GLY A 203 -18.69 8.13 -22.57
C GLY A 203 -19.09 9.40 -21.83
N ILE A 204 -18.70 9.56 -20.56
CA ILE A 204 -19.06 10.77 -19.80
C ILE A 204 -18.18 11.96 -20.20
N ARG A 205 -18.81 13.11 -20.44
CA ARG A 205 -18.18 14.33 -20.97
C ARG A 205 -18.64 15.57 -20.20
N LEU A 206 -17.98 16.71 -20.40
CA LEU A 206 -18.55 18.03 -20.07
C LEU A 206 -19.37 18.52 -21.27
N CYS A 207 -20.37 19.36 -21.03
CA CYS A 207 -21.00 20.13 -22.11
C CYS A 207 -20.00 21.13 -22.71
N ASP A 208 -20.21 21.47 -23.99
CA ASP A 208 -19.26 22.27 -24.77
C ASP A 208 -19.06 23.67 -24.16
N ALA A 209 -20.14 24.31 -23.68
CA ALA A 209 -20.07 25.61 -23.01
C ALA A 209 -19.09 25.62 -21.82
N TRP A 210 -19.10 24.57 -20.99
CA TRP A 210 -18.17 24.44 -19.87
C TRP A 210 -16.78 23.97 -20.28
N LEU A 211 -16.63 23.29 -21.43
CA LEU A 211 -15.36 22.81 -21.95
C LEU A 211 -14.56 23.90 -22.66
N GLU A 212 -15.24 24.80 -23.36
CA GLU A 212 -14.64 25.89 -24.12
C GLU A 212 -14.36 27.10 -23.24
N ASP A 213 -15.28 27.43 -22.34
CA ASP A 213 -15.15 28.59 -21.47
C ASP A 213 -15.26 28.20 -20.00
N ILE A 214 -14.24 28.59 -19.22
CA ILE A 214 -14.26 28.39 -17.77
C ILE A 214 -15.22 29.35 -17.07
N THR A 215 -15.46 30.54 -17.62
CA THR A 215 -16.30 31.55 -16.98
C THR A 215 -17.75 31.10 -16.87
N THR A 216 -18.26 30.36 -17.87
CA THR A 216 -19.61 29.76 -17.85
C THR A 216 -19.74 28.70 -16.74
N PHE A 217 -18.74 27.83 -16.59
CA PHE A 217 -18.67 26.85 -15.51
C PHE A 217 -18.57 27.52 -14.13
N TYR A 218 -17.75 28.57 -14.03
CA TYR A 218 -17.57 29.34 -12.81
C TYR A 218 -18.87 30.03 -12.40
N GLN A 219 -19.52 30.75 -13.32
CA GLN A 219 -20.74 31.50 -13.05
C GLN A 219 -21.86 30.57 -12.59
N TRP A 220 -22.07 29.46 -13.32
CA TRP A 220 -23.02 28.42 -12.88
C TRP A 220 -22.72 27.94 -11.46
N ALA A 221 -21.45 27.65 -11.15
CA ALA A 221 -21.09 27.14 -9.83
C ALA A 221 -21.39 28.16 -8.72
N ILE A 222 -21.04 29.43 -8.92
CA ILE A 222 -21.31 30.50 -7.94
C ILE A 222 -22.82 30.71 -7.76
N ASP A 223 -23.58 30.78 -8.85
CA ASP A 223 -25.03 30.99 -8.82
C ASP A 223 -25.78 29.84 -8.11
N HIS A 224 -25.20 28.64 -8.12
CA HIS A 224 -25.75 27.46 -7.43
C HIS A 224 -25.17 27.25 -6.02
N GLY A 225 -24.48 28.25 -5.46
CA GLY A 225 -24.01 28.24 -4.08
C GLY A 225 -22.75 27.39 -3.85
N TRP A 226 -21.85 27.32 -4.83
CA TRP A 226 -20.58 26.63 -4.64
C TRP A 226 -19.75 27.25 -3.51
N THR A 227 -19.15 26.40 -2.68
CA THR A 227 -18.14 26.77 -1.69
C THR A 227 -16.95 25.82 -1.79
N GLU A 228 -15.81 26.16 -1.18
CA GLU A 228 -14.62 25.28 -1.16
C GLU A 228 -14.87 23.91 -0.49
N ASN A 229 -15.92 23.82 0.34
CA ASN A 229 -16.35 22.58 0.99
C ASN A 229 -17.48 21.85 0.26
N SER A 230 -17.92 22.38 -0.88
CA SER A 230 -18.90 21.75 -1.75
C SER A 230 -18.24 20.80 -2.76
N SER A 231 -19.04 19.92 -3.33
CA SER A 231 -18.70 19.00 -4.41
C SER A 231 -19.67 19.22 -5.57
N ILE A 232 -19.14 19.21 -6.80
CA ILE A 232 -19.98 19.14 -7.99
C ILE A 232 -20.28 17.67 -8.24
N ASP A 233 -21.52 17.29 -7.95
CA ASP A 233 -22.06 15.95 -8.12
C ASP A 233 -22.92 15.88 -9.39
N ARG A 234 -23.03 14.69 -9.97
CA ARG A 234 -23.95 14.46 -11.09
C ARG A 234 -25.24 13.82 -10.58
N ILE A 235 -26.37 14.34 -11.03
CA ILE A 235 -27.70 13.84 -10.68
C ILE A 235 -27.83 12.41 -11.21
N ASP A 236 -27.72 12.23 -12.52
CA ASP A 236 -27.48 10.94 -13.16
C ASP A 236 -25.96 10.68 -13.28
N ASN A 237 -25.53 9.58 -12.65
CA ASN A 237 -24.14 9.14 -12.64
C ASN A 237 -23.60 8.71 -14.01
N ASN A 238 -24.47 8.41 -14.98
CA ASN A 238 -24.10 8.10 -16.36
C ASN A 238 -24.12 9.34 -17.28
N GLY A 239 -24.85 10.39 -16.89
CA GLY A 239 -24.99 11.61 -17.67
C GLY A 239 -23.76 12.51 -17.68
N PRO A 240 -23.77 13.57 -18.52
CA PRO A 240 -22.66 14.50 -18.67
C PRO A 240 -22.48 15.42 -17.45
N TYR A 241 -21.35 16.13 -17.40
CA TYR A 241 -21.21 17.32 -16.59
C TYR A 241 -21.83 18.50 -17.35
N SER A 242 -23.04 18.88 -16.97
CA SER A 242 -23.79 20.01 -17.54
C SER A 242 -24.63 20.68 -16.48
N PRO A 243 -25.11 21.91 -16.69
CA PRO A 243 -26.01 22.59 -15.73
C PRO A 243 -27.23 21.76 -15.33
N GLU A 244 -27.77 20.98 -16.26
CA GLU A 244 -29.00 20.19 -16.09
C GLU A 244 -28.75 18.86 -15.35
N ASN A 245 -27.53 18.33 -15.43
CA ASN A 245 -27.18 17.05 -14.80
C ASN A 245 -26.19 17.22 -13.63
N CYS A 246 -25.84 18.44 -13.25
CA CYS A 246 -24.97 18.71 -12.10
C CYS A 246 -25.71 19.41 -10.98
N GLN A 247 -25.27 19.13 -9.76
CA GLN A 247 -25.76 19.75 -8.54
C GLN A 247 -24.60 20.03 -7.59
N ILE A 248 -24.79 21.00 -6.71
CA ILE A 248 -23.81 21.35 -5.69
C ILE A 248 -24.26 20.73 -4.38
N LEU A 249 -23.45 19.79 -3.90
CA LEU A 249 -23.68 19.12 -2.63
C LEU A 249 -22.55 19.46 -1.67
N SER A 250 -22.86 19.67 -0.39
CA SER A 250 -21.83 19.60 0.64
C SER A 250 -21.19 18.20 0.64
N ARG A 251 -19.95 18.10 1.15
CA ARG A 251 -19.28 16.79 1.31
C ARG A 251 -20.15 15.79 2.10
N LYS A 252 -20.94 16.26 3.07
CA LYS A 252 -21.85 15.41 3.86
C LYS A 252 -22.98 14.88 2.98
N GLU A 253 -23.65 15.75 2.22
CA GLU A 253 -24.76 15.36 1.36
C GLU A 253 -24.31 14.43 0.22
N ASN A 254 -23.16 14.71 -0.40
CA ASN A 254 -22.61 13.85 -1.45
C ASN A 254 -22.28 12.45 -0.90
N ALA A 255 -21.72 12.36 0.31
CA ALA A 255 -21.52 11.07 0.95
C ALA A 255 -22.86 10.34 1.18
N LEU A 256 -23.87 11.04 1.71
CA LEU A 256 -25.23 10.50 1.91
C LEU A 256 -25.87 10.00 0.61
N LYS A 257 -25.73 10.72 -0.50
CA LYS A 257 -26.23 10.30 -1.80
C LYS A 257 -25.54 9.02 -2.28
N ARG A 258 -24.20 8.97 -2.19
CA ARG A 258 -23.43 7.77 -2.57
C ARG A 258 -23.79 6.54 -1.74
N PHE A 259 -24.15 6.71 -0.46
CA PHE A 259 -24.65 5.60 0.37
C PHE A 259 -25.98 5.03 -0.12
N ARG A 260 -26.89 5.91 -0.58
CA ARG A 260 -28.19 5.54 -1.17
C ARG A 260 -28.01 4.83 -2.51
N ASP A 261 -27.25 5.44 -3.43
CA ASP A 261 -27.07 4.95 -4.80
C ASP A 261 -26.33 3.60 -4.87
N HIS A 262 -25.43 3.31 -3.91
CA HIS A 262 -24.64 2.08 -3.88
C HIS A 262 -25.25 0.96 -3.00
N GLY A 263 -26.53 1.06 -2.59
CA GLY A 263 -27.25 -0.06 -1.98
C GLY A 263 -26.80 -0.45 -0.56
N THR A 264 -26.24 0.50 0.20
CA THR A 264 -25.97 0.31 1.65
C THR A 264 -27.01 0.94 2.56
N ALA A 265 -28.02 1.60 1.97
CA ALA A 265 -29.19 2.09 2.69
C ALA A 265 -30.13 0.90 2.95
N PHE A 266 -30.41 0.65 4.22
CA PHE A 266 -31.43 -0.31 4.63
C PHE A 266 -32.74 0.47 4.78
N GLU A 267 -33.82 -0.06 4.22
CA GLU A 267 -35.16 0.45 4.51
C GLU A 267 -35.69 -0.32 5.72
N VAL A 268 -35.95 0.41 6.79
CA VAL A 268 -36.40 -0.14 8.08
C VAL A 268 -37.55 0.74 8.54
N ASP A 269 -38.73 0.16 8.75
CA ASP A 269 -39.95 0.87 9.14
C ASP A 269 -40.31 2.05 8.18
N GLY A 270 -40.08 1.85 6.88
CA GLY A 270 -40.34 2.85 5.83
C GLY A 270 -39.38 4.04 5.80
N LYS A 271 -38.26 3.98 6.53
CA LYS A 271 -37.22 5.01 6.56
C LYS A 271 -35.88 4.46 6.07
N GLN A 272 -35.15 5.26 5.30
CA GLN A 272 -33.79 4.92 4.90
C GLN A 272 -32.80 5.14 6.04
N VAL A 273 -32.09 4.08 6.41
CA VAL A 273 -31.13 4.07 7.52
C VAL A 273 -29.71 4.20 6.99
N ASN A 274 -28.98 5.21 7.46
CA ASN A 274 -27.54 5.33 7.24
C ASN A 274 -26.77 4.51 8.28
N VAL A 275 -26.25 3.36 7.86
CA VAL A 275 -25.47 2.45 8.72
C VAL A 275 -24.25 3.11 9.35
N HIS A 276 -23.56 4.04 8.66
CA HIS A 276 -22.38 4.72 9.20
C HIS A 276 -22.76 5.66 10.34
N GLU A 277 -23.84 6.41 10.18
CA GLU A 277 -24.38 7.28 11.21
C GLU A 277 -24.92 6.47 12.39
N LEU A 278 -25.67 5.41 12.11
CA LEU A 278 -26.17 4.47 13.12
C LEU A 278 -25.01 3.85 13.91
N SER A 279 -23.95 3.40 13.23
CA SER A 279 -22.74 2.84 13.86
C SER A 279 -22.10 3.85 14.83
N LYS A 280 -21.93 5.11 14.41
CA LYS A 280 -21.38 6.16 15.27
C LYS A 280 -22.25 6.43 16.49
N LYS A 281 -23.56 6.53 16.31
CA LYS A 281 -24.50 6.87 17.40
C LYS A 281 -24.69 5.73 18.40
N THR A 282 -24.63 4.48 17.93
CA THR A 282 -24.84 3.28 18.76
C THR A 282 -23.55 2.66 19.29
N LYS A 283 -22.39 3.07 18.76
CA LYS A 283 -21.07 2.44 18.99
C LYS A 283 -21.05 0.94 18.64
N VAL A 284 -21.91 0.52 17.71
CA VAL A 284 -21.93 -0.82 17.12
C VAL A 284 -21.18 -0.77 15.79
N SER A 285 -20.40 -1.81 15.44
CA SER A 285 -19.65 -1.80 14.18
C SER A 285 -20.60 -1.74 12.98
N GLY A 286 -20.20 -1.03 11.92
CA GLY A 286 -21.02 -0.86 10.72
C GLY A 286 -21.48 -2.19 10.11
N ASP A 287 -20.61 -3.20 10.05
CA ASP A 287 -20.96 -4.52 9.51
C ASP A 287 -21.99 -5.28 10.38
N LEU A 288 -21.92 -5.11 11.70
CA LEU A 288 -22.92 -5.70 12.59
C LEU A 288 -24.25 -4.96 12.50
N CYS A 289 -24.25 -3.62 12.35
CA CYS A 289 -25.46 -2.87 12.04
C CYS A 289 -26.13 -3.40 10.77
N LYS A 290 -25.38 -3.58 9.66
CA LYS A 290 -25.92 -4.16 8.42
C LYS A 290 -26.55 -5.53 8.67
N LYS A 291 -25.84 -6.40 9.38
CA LYS A 291 -26.32 -7.76 9.66
C LYS A 291 -27.59 -7.78 10.51
N LEU A 292 -27.70 -6.90 11.50
CA LEU A 292 -28.90 -6.75 12.32
C LEU A 292 -30.08 -6.25 11.46
N LEU A 293 -29.88 -5.20 10.66
CA LEU A 293 -30.93 -4.66 9.80
C LEU A 293 -31.38 -5.68 8.74
N SER A 294 -30.44 -6.40 8.10
CA SER A 294 -30.74 -7.51 7.18
C SER A 294 -31.58 -8.62 7.81
N ASN A 295 -31.47 -8.83 9.13
CA ASN A 295 -32.22 -9.84 9.88
C ASN A 295 -33.53 -9.28 10.47
N GLY A 296 -34.02 -8.12 10.01
CA GLY A 296 -35.31 -7.55 10.41
C GLY A 296 -35.33 -6.92 11.81
N TYR A 297 -34.17 -6.49 12.31
CA TYR A 297 -34.08 -5.67 13.53
C TYR A 297 -34.25 -4.19 13.18
N SER A 298 -34.95 -3.44 14.04
CA SER A 298 -35.19 -2.00 13.90
C SER A 298 -33.96 -1.18 14.30
N GLU A 299 -33.94 0.12 13.99
CA GLU A 299 -32.92 1.03 14.54
C GLU A 299 -32.90 0.99 16.08
N ALA A 300 -34.08 0.97 16.72
CA ALA A 300 -34.23 0.93 18.18
C ALA A 300 -33.61 -0.34 18.79
N ASP A 301 -33.69 -1.46 18.09
CA ASP A 301 -33.02 -2.70 18.49
C ASP A 301 -31.49 -2.56 18.44
N VAL A 302 -30.95 -1.91 17.41
CA VAL A 302 -29.50 -1.64 17.31
C VAL A 302 -29.04 -0.68 18.41
N TYR A 303 -29.82 0.35 18.75
CA TYR A 303 -29.55 1.21 19.91
C TYR A 303 -29.53 0.42 21.22
N SER A 304 -30.53 -0.43 21.42
CA SER A 304 -30.64 -1.26 22.62
C SER A 304 -29.45 -2.21 22.72
N TYR A 305 -29.06 -2.86 21.61
CA TYR A 305 -27.88 -3.71 21.52
C TYR A 305 -26.59 -2.95 21.87
N GLY A 306 -26.41 -1.73 21.34
CA GLY A 306 -25.25 -0.89 21.62
C GLY A 306 -25.05 -0.61 23.12
N LYS A 307 -26.13 -0.47 23.87
CA LYS A 307 -26.12 -0.23 25.32
C LYS A 307 -25.85 -1.48 26.17
N LEU A 308 -25.85 -2.69 25.58
CA LEU A 308 -25.66 -3.92 26.33
C LEU A 308 -24.20 -4.11 26.83
N PRO A 309 -24.01 -4.69 28.01
CA PRO A 309 -22.70 -5.17 28.47
C PRO A 309 -22.11 -6.24 27.53
N LEU A 310 -20.78 -6.32 27.46
CA LEU A 310 -20.05 -7.24 26.54
C LEU A 310 -20.50 -8.70 26.67
N HIS A 311 -20.73 -9.19 27.88
CA HIS A 311 -21.17 -10.57 28.11
C HIS A 311 -22.57 -10.85 27.53
N GLN A 312 -23.45 -9.85 27.45
CA GLN A 312 -24.79 -9.96 26.85
C GLN A 312 -24.72 -9.86 25.33
N LYS A 313 -23.81 -9.04 24.79
CA LYS A 313 -23.51 -8.99 23.35
C LYS A 313 -22.98 -10.34 22.84
N ASN A 314 -22.07 -10.97 23.59
CA ASN A 314 -21.55 -12.30 23.26
C ASN A 314 -22.63 -13.40 23.30
N ALA A 315 -23.69 -13.22 24.09
CA ALA A 315 -24.84 -14.11 24.11
C ALA A 315 -25.67 -14.04 22.83
N LEU A 316 -25.93 -12.81 22.38
CA LEU A 316 -26.75 -12.53 21.20
C LEU A 316 -26.01 -12.85 19.90
N SER A 317 -24.68 -12.70 19.88
CA SER A 317 -23.83 -12.89 18.69
C SER A 317 -24.04 -14.24 18.01
N ARG A 318 -24.13 -15.34 18.77
CA ARG A 318 -24.35 -16.69 18.20
C ARG A 318 -25.70 -16.82 17.49
N SER A 319 -26.75 -16.23 18.03
CA SER A 319 -28.10 -16.30 17.49
C SER A 319 -28.31 -15.36 16.31
N ILE A 320 -27.72 -14.15 16.38
CA ILE A 320 -27.64 -13.22 15.25
C ILE A 320 -26.86 -13.85 14.08
N HIS A 321 -25.85 -14.68 14.37
CA HIS A 321 -25.12 -15.42 13.34
C HIS A 321 -25.96 -16.47 12.60
N GLN A 322 -27.01 -16.99 13.24
CA GLN A 322 -27.91 -18.00 12.69
C GLN A 322 -29.19 -17.40 12.07
N GLY A 323 -29.29 -16.06 11.97
CA GLY A 323 -30.43 -15.38 11.37
C GLY A 323 -31.72 -15.43 12.20
N GLN A 324 -31.65 -15.86 13.46
CA GLN A 324 -32.84 -15.94 14.32
C GLN A 324 -33.03 -14.62 15.07
N LYS A 325 -34.18 -13.96 14.86
CA LYS A 325 -34.60 -12.82 15.67
C LYS A 325 -34.97 -13.32 17.07
N ILE A 326 -34.03 -13.21 18.01
CA ILE A 326 -34.27 -13.55 19.42
C ILE A 326 -34.17 -12.31 20.31
N THR A 327 -34.98 -12.29 21.35
CA THR A 327 -34.97 -11.31 22.42
C THR A 327 -33.79 -11.52 23.38
N ILE A 328 -33.48 -10.50 24.19
CA ILE A 328 -32.43 -10.59 25.22
C ILE A 328 -32.76 -11.69 26.25
N ALA A 329 -34.05 -11.87 26.58
CA ALA A 329 -34.51 -12.90 27.51
C ALA A 329 -34.22 -14.31 26.97
N GLU A 330 -34.56 -14.57 25.71
CA GLU A 330 -34.30 -15.86 25.05
C GLU A 330 -32.81 -16.14 24.91
N ALA A 331 -31.99 -15.12 24.62
CA ALA A 331 -30.53 -15.27 24.52
C ALA A 331 -29.90 -15.64 25.87
N ARG A 332 -30.39 -15.06 26.97
CA ARG A 332 -29.95 -15.39 28.33
C ARG A 332 -30.29 -16.83 28.68
N GLU A 333 -31.49 -17.28 28.33
CA GLU A 333 -31.94 -18.64 28.59
C GLU A 333 -31.14 -19.68 27.79
N LYS A 334 -30.94 -19.46 26.48
CA LYS A 334 -30.08 -20.32 25.65
C LYS A 334 -28.64 -20.40 26.19
N ASN A 335 -28.09 -19.30 26.69
CA ASN A 335 -26.76 -19.29 27.29
C ASN A 335 -26.69 -19.95 28.66
N ARG A 336 -27.75 -19.83 29.47
CA ARG A 336 -27.90 -20.56 30.74
C ARG A 336 -27.83 -22.05 30.46
N ILE A 337 -28.63 -22.54 29.51
CA ILE A 337 -28.66 -23.93 29.06
C ILE A 337 -27.30 -24.37 28.51
N ALA A 338 -26.66 -23.58 27.64
CA ALA A 338 -25.37 -23.95 27.05
C ALA A 338 -24.19 -24.00 28.05
N LYS A 339 -24.30 -23.33 29.21
CA LYS A 339 -23.30 -23.39 30.30
C LYS A 339 -23.49 -24.59 31.22
N ILE A 340 -24.62 -25.28 31.15
CA ILE A 340 -24.83 -26.55 31.84
C ILE A 340 -23.97 -27.58 31.09
N LYS A 341 -22.76 -27.85 31.62
CA LYS A 341 -21.96 -28.97 31.15
C LYS A 341 -22.77 -30.25 31.44
N PRO A 342 -22.99 -31.15 30.46
CA PRO A 342 -23.57 -32.44 30.76
C PRO A 342 -22.62 -33.14 31.75
N PRO A 343 -23.05 -33.41 32.99
CA PRO A 343 -22.12 -33.89 33.98
C PRO A 343 -21.74 -35.35 33.65
N GLN A 344 -20.53 -35.77 34.01
CA GLN A 344 -20.12 -37.18 34.10
C GLN A 344 -20.91 -37.83 35.25
N SER A 345 -22.23 -37.89 35.13
CA SER A 345 -23.14 -38.18 36.22
C SER A 345 -23.93 -39.46 35.98
N SER A 346 -24.57 -39.95 37.04
CA SER A 346 -25.44 -41.13 37.02
C SER A 346 -26.59 -41.06 36.00
N GLU A 347 -27.03 -39.84 35.67
CA GLU A 347 -28.06 -39.49 34.70
C GLU A 347 -27.55 -39.77 33.29
N MET A 348 -26.33 -39.35 32.99
CA MET A 348 -25.68 -39.63 31.70
C MET A 348 -25.33 -41.12 31.54
N GLY A 349 -25.10 -41.83 32.65
CA GLY A 349 -25.07 -43.29 32.65
C GLY A 349 -26.42 -43.90 32.26
N SER A 350 -27.52 -43.37 32.79
CA SER A 350 -28.88 -43.83 32.50
C SER A 350 -29.30 -43.53 31.06
N TYR A 351 -28.93 -42.37 30.52
CA TYR A 351 -29.14 -42.01 29.10
C TYR A 351 -28.41 -42.99 28.17
N ARG A 352 -27.13 -43.29 28.43
CA ARG A 352 -26.36 -44.25 27.62
C ARG A 352 -26.97 -45.65 27.67
N ALA A 353 -27.40 -46.09 28.85
CA ALA A 353 -28.09 -47.37 28.99
C ALA A 353 -29.42 -47.39 28.22
N MET A 354 -30.24 -46.33 28.31
CA MET A 354 -31.47 -46.18 27.52
C MET A 354 -31.20 -46.31 26.02
N MET A 355 -30.20 -45.58 25.51
CA MET A 355 -29.82 -45.62 24.09
C MET A 355 -29.32 -47.01 23.67
N ALA A 356 -28.51 -47.67 24.49
CA ALA A 356 -28.03 -49.02 24.22
C ALA A 356 -29.19 -50.03 24.14
N ARG A 357 -30.11 -50.02 25.10
CA ARG A 357 -31.28 -50.91 25.11
C ARG A 357 -32.18 -50.74 23.87
N CYS A 358 -32.33 -49.51 23.36
CA CYS A 358 -33.22 -49.26 22.22
C CYS A 358 -32.54 -49.48 20.85
N TYR A 359 -31.23 -49.23 20.74
CA TYR A 359 -30.58 -49.09 19.44
C TYR A 359 -29.29 -49.91 19.24
N ASN A 360 -28.82 -50.63 20.25
CA ASN A 360 -27.67 -51.52 20.12
C ASN A 360 -28.11 -52.99 20.12
N PRO A 361 -28.16 -53.68 18.96
CA PRO A 361 -28.53 -55.09 18.89
C PRO A 361 -27.65 -56.05 19.71
N LYS A 362 -26.44 -55.62 20.10
CA LYS A 362 -25.52 -56.39 20.96
C LYS A 362 -25.79 -56.21 22.45
N ASP A 363 -26.65 -55.28 22.85
CA ASP A 363 -27.01 -55.09 24.25
C ASP A 363 -27.90 -56.26 24.71
N HIS A 364 -27.56 -56.86 25.87
CA HIS A 364 -28.30 -58.01 26.42
C HIS A 364 -29.80 -57.73 26.62
N SER A 365 -30.18 -56.46 26.85
CA SER A 365 -31.57 -56.05 27.02
C SER A 365 -32.26 -55.68 25.69
N TYR A 366 -31.55 -55.61 24.55
CA TYR A 366 -32.13 -55.18 23.28
C TYR A 366 -33.39 -55.94 22.87
N ARG A 367 -33.42 -57.26 23.13
CA ARG A 367 -34.57 -58.14 22.87
C ARG A 367 -35.86 -57.65 23.53
N ASN A 368 -35.76 -57.03 24.71
CA ASN A 368 -36.90 -56.56 25.50
C ASN A 368 -37.28 -55.09 25.21
N TYR A 369 -36.54 -54.42 24.32
CA TYR A 369 -36.66 -52.99 24.05
C TYR A 369 -36.63 -52.72 22.54
N GLY A 370 -35.44 -52.56 21.96
CA GLY A 370 -35.28 -52.22 20.55
C GLY A 370 -35.90 -53.24 19.59
N ALA A 371 -35.79 -54.55 19.89
CA ALA A 371 -36.41 -55.60 19.08
C ALA A 371 -37.95 -55.61 19.15
N ARG A 372 -38.53 -55.03 20.22
CA ARG A 372 -39.99 -54.82 20.36
C ARG A 372 -40.47 -53.54 19.69
N GLY A 373 -39.56 -52.77 19.06
CA GLY A 373 -39.87 -51.51 18.40
C GLY A 373 -39.87 -50.29 19.33
N ILE A 374 -39.46 -50.45 20.60
CA ILE A 374 -39.46 -49.34 21.54
C ILE A 374 -38.30 -48.39 21.25
N LYS A 375 -38.62 -47.10 21.13
CA LYS A 375 -37.72 -46.04 20.71
C LYS A 375 -37.54 -44.99 21.80
N VAL A 376 -36.61 -44.10 21.52
CA VAL A 376 -36.37 -42.85 22.26
C VAL A 376 -36.89 -41.71 21.41
N CYS A 377 -37.66 -40.80 22.01
CA CYS A 377 -38.24 -39.66 21.31
C CYS A 377 -37.17 -38.83 20.58
N SER A 378 -37.57 -38.16 19.50
CA SER A 378 -36.67 -37.37 18.65
C SER A 378 -35.94 -36.27 19.42
N GLN A 379 -36.60 -35.69 20.43
CA GLN A 379 -36.02 -34.67 21.31
C GLN A 379 -34.83 -35.18 22.12
N TRP A 380 -34.79 -36.47 22.46
CA TRP A 380 -33.70 -37.06 23.26
C TRP A 380 -32.67 -37.82 22.44
N LYS A 381 -33.05 -38.47 21.32
CA LYS A 381 -32.23 -39.46 20.58
C LYS A 381 -30.80 -39.04 20.24
N ASN A 382 -30.52 -37.74 20.10
CA ASN A 382 -29.17 -37.19 19.89
C ASN A 382 -28.90 -35.93 20.74
N ASN A 383 -29.63 -35.76 21.85
CA ASN A 383 -29.56 -34.56 22.68
C ASN A 383 -29.60 -34.92 24.18
N PRO A 384 -28.47 -35.37 24.75
CA PRO A 384 -28.41 -35.77 26.16
C PRO A 384 -28.66 -34.62 27.14
N LEU A 385 -28.46 -33.36 26.70
CA LEU A 385 -28.77 -32.20 27.53
C LEU A 385 -30.29 -32.01 27.68
N GLN A 386 -31.06 -32.23 26.60
CA GLN A 386 -32.52 -32.17 26.67
C GLN A 386 -33.07 -33.25 27.60
N PHE A 387 -32.55 -34.48 27.53
CA PHE A 387 -32.88 -35.53 28.50
C PHE A 387 -32.64 -35.08 29.95
N PHE A 388 -31.51 -34.44 30.23
CA PHE A 388 -31.20 -33.96 31.58
C PHE A 388 -32.13 -32.83 32.03
N ILE A 389 -32.50 -31.92 31.12
CA ILE A 389 -33.44 -30.83 31.41
C ILE A 389 -34.82 -31.40 31.75
N ASP A 390 -35.30 -32.36 30.96
CA ASP A 390 -36.64 -32.92 31.11
C ASP A 390 -36.75 -33.84 32.34
N MET A 391 -35.73 -34.65 32.59
CA MET A 391 -35.72 -35.61 33.71
C MET A 391 -35.25 -35.02 35.04
N GLY A 392 -34.55 -33.89 35.01
CA GLY A 392 -33.92 -33.30 36.18
C GLY A 392 -32.82 -34.17 36.81
N PRO A 393 -32.27 -33.76 37.97
CA PRO A 393 -31.26 -34.53 38.69
C PRO A 393 -31.84 -35.85 39.21
N LYS A 394 -31.06 -36.93 39.12
CA LYS A 394 -31.39 -38.22 39.71
C LYS A 394 -31.41 -38.08 41.23
N PRO A 395 -32.48 -38.53 41.92
CA PRO A 395 -32.57 -38.37 43.37
C PRO A 395 -31.44 -39.06 44.13
N GLU A 396 -31.06 -38.49 45.28
CA GLU A 396 -30.04 -39.07 46.17
C GLU A 396 -30.66 -40.07 47.17
N PRO A 397 -29.95 -41.14 47.54
CA PRO A 397 -28.65 -41.55 47.00
C PRO A 397 -28.79 -42.15 45.60
N LYS A 398 -28.00 -41.67 44.62
CA LYS A 398 -28.10 -42.04 43.19
C LYS A 398 -28.12 -43.54 42.91
N VAL A 399 -27.52 -44.35 43.77
CA VAL A 399 -27.47 -45.82 43.65
C VAL A 399 -28.84 -46.48 43.87
N ARG A 400 -29.80 -45.83 44.53
CA ARG A 400 -31.13 -46.41 44.77
C ARG A 400 -32.09 -46.22 43.61
N TYR A 401 -31.85 -45.24 42.76
CA TYR A 401 -32.79 -44.89 41.69
C TYR A 401 -32.39 -45.48 40.34
N ALA A 402 -33.37 -45.71 39.47
CA ALA A 402 -33.19 -46.13 38.07
C ALA A 402 -34.19 -45.38 37.18
N LEU A 403 -33.87 -45.29 35.89
CA LEU A 403 -34.79 -44.74 34.89
C LEU A 403 -35.81 -45.82 34.51
N ASP A 404 -37.08 -45.52 34.72
CA ASP A 404 -38.23 -46.38 34.46
C ASP A 404 -39.18 -45.73 33.45
N ARG A 405 -39.94 -46.57 32.73
CA ARG A 405 -41.06 -46.13 31.91
C ARG A 405 -42.36 -46.39 32.66
N VAL A 406 -43.21 -45.37 32.77
CA VAL A 406 -44.50 -45.49 33.47
C VAL A 406 -45.36 -46.57 32.83
N ASP A 407 -45.45 -46.54 31.49
CA ASP A 407 -46.03 -47.57 30.63
C ASP A 407 -44.89 -48.34 29.93
N PRO A 408 -44.70 -49.64 30.26
CA PRO A 408 -43.60 -50.45 29.73
C PRO A 408 -43.59 -50.64 28.21
N ASP A 409 -44.74 -50.46 27.55
CA ASP A 409 -44.92 -50.70 26.11
C ASP A 409 -44.78 -49.44 25.27
N LYS A 410 -44.71 -48.27 25.90
CA LYS A 410 -44.50 -46.98 25.23
C LYS A 410 -43.01 -46.61 25.12
N ASP A 411 -42.73 -45.67 24.21
CA ASP A 411 -41.41 -45.11 23.97
C ASP A 411 -40.86 -44.34 25.17
N TYR A 412 -39.53 -44.13 25.19
CA TYR A 412 -38.91 -43.19 26.11
C TYR A 412 -39.20 -41.75 25.68
N SER A 413 -39.94 -41.03 26.51
CA SER A 413 -40.25 -39.60 26.38
C SER A 413 -40.34 -38.94 27.77
N PRO A 414 -40.31 -37.60 27.87
CA PRO A 414 -40.52 -36.89 29.13
C PRO A 414 -41.79 -37.34 29.86
N ASP A 415 -42.87 -37.56 29.12
CA ASP A 415 -44.19 -37.90 29.68
C ASP A 415 -44.30 -39.36 30.13
N ASN A 416 -43.43 -40.25 29.61
CA ASN A 416 -43.45 -41.67 29.93
C ASN A 416 -42.28 -42.12 30.81
N CYS A 417 -41.37 -41.22 31.21
CA CYS A 417 -40.18 -41.58 31.98
C CYS A 417 -40.17 -40.97 33.37
N ARG A 418 -39.62 -41.71 34.34
CA ARG A 418 -39.43 -41.23 35.71
C ARG A 418 -38.22 -41.87 36.39
N TRP A 419 -37.75 -41.24 37.47
CA TRP A 419 -36.86 -41.88 38.42
C TRP A 419 -37.69 -42.72 39.40
N ILE A 420 -37.37 -44.01 39.49
CA ILE A 420 -38.00 -44.92 40.44
C ILE A 420 -36.93 -45.57 41.32
N THR A 421 -37.26 -45.95 42.55
CA THR A 421 -36.32 -46.76 43.34
C THR A 421 -36.22 -48.19 42.79
N ARG A 422 -35.07 -48.84 42.97
CA ARG A 422 -34.84 -50.22 42.53
C ARG A 422 -35.78 -51.22 43.21
N GLU A 423 -36.18 -50.93 44.45
CA GLU A 423 -37.14 -51.72 45.24
C GLU A 423 -38.54 -51.66 44.62
N GLU A 424 -39.04 -50.46 44.33
CA GLU A 424 -40.33 -50.25 43.66
C GLU A 424 -40.35 -50.79 42.23
N ASN A 425 -39.20 -50.77 41.54
CA ASN A 425 -39.11 -51.35 40.20
C ASN A 425 -39.20 -52.88 40.24
N SER A 426 -38.62 -53.52 41.25
CA SER A 426 -38.60 -54.99 41.37
C SER A 426 -39.96 -55.57 41.77
N SER A 427 -40.74 -54.84 42.59
CA SER A 427 -42.09 -55.24 42.99
C SER A 427 -43.15 -55.10 41.88
N ARG A 428 -42.81 -54.44 40.77
CA ARG A 428 -43.63 -54.39 39.55
C ARG A 428 -43.44 -55.61 38.66
N VAL A 429 -42.23 -56.18 38.64
CA VAL A 429 -41.92 -57.36 37.81
C VAL A 429 -42.58 -58.64 38.36
N THR A 430 -42.92 -58.67 39.65
CA THR A 430 -43.60 -59.81 40.30
C THR A 430 -45.13 -59.81 40.19
N ARG A 431 -45.73 -58.84 39.47
CA ARG A 431 -47.19 -58.70 39.33
C ARG A 431 -47.72 -58.83 37.88
N TYR A 432 -46.88 -59.26 36.94
CA TYR A 432 -47.25 -59.48 35.54
C TYR A 432 -46.94 -60.90 35.10
#